data_AF-A0A2E7INL4-F1
#
_entry.id   AF-A0A2E7INL4-F1
#
_cell.length_a   1.000
_cell.length_b   1.000
_cell.length_c   1.000
_cell.angle_alpha   90.00
_cell.angle_beta   90.00
_cell.angle_gamma   90.00
#
_symmetry.space_group_name_H-M   'P 1'
#
loop_
_entity.id
_entity.type
_entity.pdbx_description
1 polymer ?
#
loop_
_entity_poly.entity_id
_entity_poly.type
_entity_poly.pdbx_seq_one_letter_code
_entity_poly.pdbx_strand_id
1 'polypeptide(L)'
;MNYILLVGAALNFFAAIKLISESFSSVRSDAGPEDYLFLKIFVAGVAIAFASLYLYLFNYPQFIVPFLAFGASTKSWAFAVSVYLVSTKRIGTRLFIELGLSNGVVAGMFWFLIYQNA
;
A
#
# COMPACT_ATOMS: atom_id res chain seq x y z
N MET A 1 -15.66 11.41 -8.72
CA MET A 1 -14.51 11.62 -7.81
C MET A 1 -14.27 10.43 -6.89
N ASN A 2 -15.29 9.87 -6.21
CA ASN A 2 -15.09 8.81 -5.20
C ASN A 2 -14.78 7.39 -5.75
N TYR A 3 -14.94 7.14 -7.05
CA TYR A 3 -14.61 5.84 -7.65
C TYR A 3 -13.13 5.45 -7.50
N ILE A 4 -12.24 6.42 -7.26
CA ILE A 4 -10.84 6.13 -6.95
C ILE A 4 -10.68 5.33 -5.65
N LEU A 5 -11.62 5.46 -4.70
CA LEU A 5 -11.67 4.65 -3.48
C LEU A 5 -12.01 3.19 -3.79
N LEU A 6 -12.91 2.93 -4.75
CA LEU A 6 -13.21 1.57 -5.20
C LEU A 6 -12.02 0.92 -5.90
N VAL A 7 -11.31 1.68 -6.74
CA VAL A 7 -10.06 1.22 -7.35
C VAL A 7 -9.00 0.92 -6.28
N GLY A 8 -8.84 1.84 -5.32
CA GLY A 8 -7.94 1.64 -4.17
C GLY A 8 -8.31 0.41 -3.34
N ALA A 9 -9.60 0.16 -3.10
CA ALA A 9 -10.07 -1.00 -2.37
C ALA A 9 -9.77 -2.30 -3.14
N ALA A 10 -10.08 -2.35 -4.44
CA ALA A 10 -9.81 -3.50 -5.29
C ALA A 10 -8.30 -3.82 -5.34
N LEU A 11 -7.44 -2.80 -5.49
CA LEU A 11 -5.99 -2.98 -5.49
C LEU A 11 -5.46 -3.50 -4.15
N ASN A 12 -5.97 -2.99 -3.03
CA ASN A 12 -5.57 -3.48 -1.71
C ASN A 12 -6.05 -4.91 -1.44
N PHE A 13 -7.27 -5.27 -1.84
CA PHE A 13 -7.73 -6.66 -1.75
C PHE A 13 -6.90 -7.59 -2.63
N PHE A 14 -6.62 -7.18 -3.87
CA PHE A 14 -5.76 -7.95 -4.77
C PHE A 14 -4.36 -8.16 -4.19
N ALA A 15 -3.75 -7.10 -3.64
CA ALA A 15 -2.45 -7.19 -2.97
C ALA A 15 -2.49 -8.13 -1.76
N ALA A 16 -3.55 -8.07 -0.95
CA ALA A 16 -3.73 -8.96 0.19
C ALA A 16 -3.86 -10.43 -0.25
N ILE A 17 -4.72 -10.72 -1.23
CA ILE A 17 -4.91 -12.08 -1.76
C ILE A 17 -3.59 -12.62 -2.32
N LYS A 18 -2.86 -11.81 -3.08
CA LYS A 18 -1.55 -12.17 -3.62
C LYS A 18 -0.56 -12.51 -2.50
N LEU A 19 -0.42 -11.65 -1.49
CA LEU A 19 0.49 -11.88 -0.37
C LEU A 19 0.13 -13.11 0.45
N ILE A 20 -1.17 -13.35 0.69
CA ILE A 20 -1.67 -14.52 1.40
C ILE A 20 -1.39 -15.79 0.58
N SER A 21 -1.69 -15.78 -0.72
CA SER A 21 -1.44 -16.90 -1.62
C SER A 21 0.06 -17.24 -1.71
N GLU A 22 0.92 -16.24 -1.83
CA GLU A 22 2.37 -16.41 -1.81
C GLU A 22 2.85 -17.00 -0.48
N SER A 23 2.24 -16.60 0.65
CA SER A 23 2.60 -17.10 1.98
C SER A 23 2.25 -18.58 2.18
N PHE A 24 1.18 -19.05 1.55
CA PHE A 24 0.82 -20.48 1.56
C PHE A 24 1.58 -21.30 0.51
N SER A 25 1.96 -20.69 -0.62
CA SER A 25 2.75 -21.36 -1.66
C SER A 25 4.23 -21.47 -1.31
N SER A 26 4.77 -20.58 -0.46
CA SER A 26 6.20 -20.54 -0.10
C SER A 26 6.63 -21.58 0.93
N VAL A 27 5.74 -22.46 1.40
CA VAL A 27 6.05 -23.53 2.38
C VAL A 27 7.11 -24.53 1.87
N ARG A 28 7.53 -24.47 0.60
CA ARG A 28 8.39 -25.50 0.00
C ARG A 28 9.68 -25.11 -0.72
N SER A 29 10.13 -23.85 -0.74
CA SER A 29 11.33 -23.55 -1.56
C SER A 29 12.44 -22.71 -0.97
N ASP A 30 12.23 -21.73 -0.10
CA ASP A 30 13.32 -20.90 0.44
C ASP A 30 12.77 -20.08 1.61
N ALA A 31 12.66 -20.71 2.78
CA ALA A 31 12.21 -20.00 3.97
C ALA A 31 13.28 -18.98 4.37
N GLY A 32 13.05 -17.71 4.05
CA GLY A 32 13.61 -16.62 4.85
C GLY A 32 13.22 -16.78 6.33
N PRO A 33 13.85 -16.03 7.25
CA PRO A 33 13.57 -16.14 8.69
C PRO A 33 12.07 -16.05 8.96
N GLU A 34 11.55 -16.80 9.93
CA GLU A 34 10.11 -16.92 10.27
C GLU A 34 9.41 -15.55 10.40
N ASP A 35 10.15 -14.52 10.84
CA ASP A 35 9.76 -13.12 10.89
C ASP A 35 9.21 -12.58 9.56
N TYR A 36 9.72 -13.07 8.43
CA TYR A 36 9.31 -12.68 7.08
C TYR A 36 7.91 -13.18 6.74
N LEU A 37 7.54 -14.38 7.19
CA LEU A 37 6.20 -14.93 7.00
C LEU A 37 5.18 -14.16 7.85
N PHE A 38 5.50 -13.90 9.11
CA PHE A 38 4.67 -13.10 9.99
C PHE A 38 4.46 -11.67 9.44
N LEU A 39 5.54 -11.04 8.96
CA LEU A 39 5.49 -9.73 8.33
C LEU A 39 4.62 -9.73 7.07
N LYS A 40 4.74 -10.74 6.20
CA LYS A 40 3.91 -10.86 4.98
C LYS A 40 2.41 -10.95 5.31
N ILE A 41 2.04 -11.81 6.26
CA ILE A 41 0.64 -11.99 6.68
C ILE A 41 0.12 -10.71 7.33
N PHE A 42 0.93 -10.06 8.18
CA PHE A 42 0.59 -8.77 8.78
C PHE A 42 0.33 -7.70 7.72
N VAL A 43 1.22 -7.55 6.73
CA VAL A 43 1.06 -6.60 5.63
C VAL A 43 -0.19 -6.90 4.80
N ALA A 44 -0.52 -8.17 4.57
CA ALA A 44 -1.77 -8.55 3.91
C ALA A 44 -3.00 -8.13 4.72
N GLY A 45 -2.98 -8.33 6.04
CA GLY A 45 -4.05 -7.86 6.94
C GLY A 45 -4.22 -6.34 6.92
N VAL A 46 -3.11 -5.60 6.92
CA VAL A 46 -3.12 -4.13 6.77
C VAL A 46 -3.75 -3.72 5.43
N ALA A 47 -3.42 -4.40 4.33
CA ALA A 47 -4.03 -4.14 3.04
C ALA A 47 -5.55 -4.40 3.05
N ILE A 48 -6.03 -5.48 3.67
CA ILE A 48 -7.48 -5.75 3.85
C ILE A 48 -8.16 -4.65 4.66
N ALA A 49 -7.51 -4.16 5.73
CA ALA A 49 -8.03 -3.08 6.56
C ALA A 49 -8.19 -1.77 5.74
N PHE A 50 -7.17 -1.41 4.95
CA PHE A 50 -7.27 -0.27 4.03
C PHE A 50 -8.35 -0.45 2.97
N ALA A 51 -8.50 -1.66 2.41
CA ALA A 51 -9.54 -1.93 1.42
C ALA A 51 -10.94 -1.74 2.01
N SER A 52 -11.17 -2.32 3.19
CA SER A 52 -12.42 -2.18 3.95
C SER A 52 -12.71 -0.72 4.30
N LEU A 53 -11.68 0.02 4.71
CA LEU A 53 -11.77 1.44 5.00
C LEU A 53 -12.17 2.25 3.75
N TYR A 54 -11.56 1.98 2.60
CA TYR A 54 -11.92 2.68 1.36
C TYR A 54 -13.35 2.39 0.89
N LEU A 55 -13.84 1.16 1.07
CA LEU A 55 -15.25 0.83 0.86
C LEU A 55 -16.17 1.60 1.82
N TYR A 56 -15.79 1.71 3.09
CA TYR A 56 -16.53 2.51 4.07
C TYR A 56 -16.58 3.99 3.64
N LEU A 57 -15.43 4.59 3.30
CA LEU A 57 -15.35 6.01 2.90
C LEU A 57 -16.07 6.30 1.57
N PHE A 58 -16.21 5.30 0.70
CA PHE A 58 -17.02 5.45 -0.50
C PHE A 58 -18.50 5.74 -0.16
N ASN A 59 -19.02 5.14 0.91
CA ASN A 59 -20.38 5.36 1.41
C ASN A 59 -20.48 6.57 2.35
N TYR A 60 -19.38 6.95 3.02
CA TYR A 60 -19.32 8.06 3.98
C TYR A 60 -18.20 9.06 3.62
N PRO A 61 -18.35 9.81 2.52
CA PRO A 61 -17.29 10.69 2.00
C PRO A 61 -16.95 11.86 2.94
N GLN A 62 -17.81 12.19 3.90
CA GLN A 62 -17.53 13.23 4.90
C GLN A 62 -16.29 12.96 5.76
N PHE A 63 -15.83 11.70 5.83
CA PHE A 63 -14.63 11.33 6.58
C PHE A 63 -13.39 11.17 5.70
N ILE A 64 -13.46 11.47 4.41
CA ILE A 64 -12.42 11.09 3.45
C ILE A 64 -11.04 11.70 3.76
N VAL A 65 -10.99 12.94 4.23
CA VAL A 65 -9.76 13.72 4.44
C VAL A 65 -8.80 13.09 5.46
N PRO A 66 -9.18 12.83 6.73
CA PRO A 66 -8.25 12.27 7.71
C PRO A 66 -7.69 10.89 7.30
N PHE A 67 -8.52 10.06 6.65
CA PHE A 67 -8.08 8.73 6.22
C PHE A 67 -7.24 8.75 4.94
N LEU A 68 -7.53 9.64 4.00
CA LEU A 68 -6.63 9.88 2.86
C LEU A 68 -5.30 10.44 3.34
N ALA A 69 -5.28 11.34 4.34
CA ALA A 69 -4.04 11.89 4.89
C ALA A 69 -3.16 10.79 5.51
N PHE A 70 -3.76 9.84 6.23
CA PHE A 70 -3.06 8.67 6.73
C PHE A 70 -2.50 7.78 5.59
N GLY A 71 -3.32 7.48 4.58
CA GLY A 71 -2.89 6.75 3.38
C GLY A 71 -1.78 7.46 2.60
N ALA A 72 -1.87 8.78 2.45
CA ALA A 72 -0.89 9.60 1.76
C ALA A 72 0.44 9.62 2.53
N SER A 73 0.39 9.73 3.85
CA SER A 73 1.57 9.74 4.72
C SER A 73 2.32 8.41 4.66
N THR A 74 1.61 7.29 4.79
CA THR A 74 2.22 5.95 4.70
C THR A 74 2.87 5.68 3.35
N LYS A 75 2.23 6.12 2.25
CA LYS A 75 2.79 6.00 0.90
C LYS A 75 3.96 6.95 0.64
N SER A 76 3.90 8.16 1.17
CA SER A 76 5.01 9.13 1.12
C SER A 76 6.24 8.58 1.84
N TRP A 77 6.03 7.96 3.01
CA TRP A 77 7.09 7.28 3.75
C TRP A 77 7.68 6.11 2.97
N ALA A 78 6.84 5.24 2.39
CA ALA A 78 7.30 4.14 1.55
C ALA A 78 8.16 4.63 0.38
N PHE A 79 7.76 5.71 -0.29
CA PHE A 79 8.55 6.34 -1.34
C PHE A 79 9.89 6.88 -0.81
N ALA A 80 9.89 7.63 0.29
CA ALA A 80 11.10 8.19 0.88
C ALA A 80 12.12 7.10 1.28
N VAL A 81 11.66 6.03 1.93
CA VAL A 81 12.50 4.88 2.26
C VAL A 81 13.03 4.20 1.01
N SER A 82 12.21 4.06 -0.04
CA SER A 82 12.63 3.46 -1.31
C SER A 82 13.73 4.28 -1.99
N VAL A 83 13.61 5.61 -1.98
CA VAL A 83 14.65 6.53 -2.49
C VAL A 83 15.96 6.33 -1.73
N TYR A 84 15.91 6.27 -0.40
CA TYR A 84 17.08 6.01 0.43
C TYR A 84 17.72 4.64 0.16
N LEU A 85 16.92 3.59 0.00
CA LEU A 85 17.43 2.24 -0.25
C LEU A 85 18.04 2.10 -1.65
N VAL A 86 17.49 2.76 -2.67
CA VAL A 86 18.07 2.74 -4.02
C VAL A 86 19.34 3.59 -4.07
N SER A 87 19.38 4.74 -3.37
CA SER A 87 20.59 5.58 -3.29
C SER A 87 21.74 4.90 -2.56
N THR A 88 21.44 4.02 -1.60
CA THR A 88 22.43 3.19 -0.89
C THR A 88 22.72 1.85 -1.57
N LYS A 89 22.22 1.63 -2.80
CA LYS A 89 22.38 0.39 -3.60
C LYS A 89 21.91 -0.87 -2.87
N ARG A 90 20.99 -0.76 -1.91
CA ARG A 90 20.41 -1.89 -1.17
C ARG A 90 19.25 -2.57 -1.89
N ILE A 91 18.61 -1.86 -2.83
CA ILE A 91 17.57 -2.40 -3.70
C ILE A 91 17.87 -2.08 -5.16
N GLY A 92 17.42 -2.93 -6.08
CA GLY A 92 17.53 -2.70 -7.51
C GLY A 92 16.49 -1.71 -8.04
N THR A 93 16.78 -1.08 -9.18
CA THR A 93 15.91 -0.09 -9.84
C THR A 93 14.51 -0.64 -10.14
N ARG A 94 14.40 -1.92 -10.48
CA ARG A 94 13.10 -2.58 -10.70
C ARG A 94 12.21 -2.52 -9.46
N LEU A 95 12.75 -2.89 -8.30
CA LEU A 95 12.02 -2.88 -7.04
C LEU A 95 11.65 -1.44 -6.63
N PHE A 96 12.55 -0.48 -6.88
CA PHE A 96 12.27 0.93 -6.66
C PHE A 96 11.09 1.45 -7.51
N ILE A 97 11.02 1.07 -8.79
CA ILE A 97 9.90 1.47 -9.66
C ILE A 97 8.59 0.81 -9.21
N GLU A 98 8.63 -0.50 -8.96
CA GLU A 98 7.42 -1.28 -8.62
C GLU A 98 6.84 -0.89 -7.25
N LEU A 99 7.67 -0.63 -6.23
CA LEU A 99 7.22 -0.36 -4.86
C LEU A 99 7.41 1.09 -4.41
N GLY A 100 8.50 1.74 -4.79
CA GLY A 100 8.80 3.10 -4.38
C GLY A 100 8.00 4.11 -5.19
N LEU A 101 8.31 4.21 -6.48
CA LEU A 101 7.72 5.20 -7.37
C LEU A 101 6.20 5.07 -7.46
N SER A 102 5.68 3.84 -7.52
CA SER A 102 4.23 3.57 -7.50
C SER A 102 3.55 4.16 -6.26
N ASN A 103 4.12 3.97 -5.07
CA ASN A 103 3.62 4.58 -3.84
C ASN A 103 3.76 6.10 -3.85
N GLY A 104 4.84 6.65 -4.41
CA GLY A 104 5.02 8.09 -4.56
C GLY A 104 3.95 8.74 -5.43
N VAL A 105 3.62 8.13 -6.58
CA VAL A 105 2.54 8.61 -7.47
C VAL A 105 1.20 8.58 -6.75
N VAL A 106 0.86 7.47 -6.09
CA VAL A 106 -0.43 7.34 -5.38
C VAL A 106 -0.50 8.30 -4.19
N ALA A 107 0.61 8.53 -3.48
CA ALA A 107 0.68 9.55 -2.42
C ALA A 107 0.38 10.94 -2.97
N GLY A 108 0.99 11.31 -4.10
CA GLY A 108 0.73 12.59 -4.78
C GLY A 108 -0.74 12.75 -5.17
N MET A 109 -1.36 11.69 -5.69
CA MET A 109 -2.79 11.70 -6.01
C MET A 109 -3.67 11.89 -4.76
N PHE A 110 -3.32 11.24 -3.64
CA PHE A 110 -4.05 11.41 -2.38
C PHE A 110 -3.90 12.82 -1.81
N TRP A 111 -2.70 13.39 -1.82
CA TRP A 111 -2.48 14.77 -1.41
C TRP A 111 -3.26 15.77 -2.27
N PHE A 112 -3.32 15.54 -3.58
CA PHE A 112 -4.11 16.35 -4.49
C PHE A 112 -5.62 16.25 -4.20
N LEU A 113 -6.13 15.03 -3.95
CA LEU A 113 -7.53 14.83 -3.56
C LEU A 113 -7.86 15.48 -2.22
N ILE A 114 -6.95 15.43 -1.25
CA ILE A 114 -7.12 16.13 0.04
C ILE A 114 -7.21 17.63 -0.20
N TYR A 115 -6.30 18.20 -0.99
CA TYR A 115 -6.30 19.63 -1.30
C TYR A 115 -7.60 20.10 -1.97
N GLN A 116 -8.26 19.26 -2.78
CA GLN A 116 -9.55 19.59 -3.38
C GLN A 116 -10.75 19.49 -2.44
N ASN A 117 -10.63 18.77 -1.32
CA ASN A 117 -11.71 18.50 -0.38
C ASN A 117 -11.47 19.13 1.01
N ALA A 118 -10.46 19.99 1.14
CA ALA A 118 -10.11 20.78 2.32
C ALA A 118 -10.52 22.24 2.11
#